data_AF-A0A961TK82-F1
#
_entry.id   AF-A0A961TK82-F1
#
_cell.length_a   1.000
_cell.length_b   1.000
_cell.length_c   1.000
_cell.angle_alpha   90.00
_cell.angle_beta   90.00
_cell.angle_gamma   90.00
#
_symmetry.space_group_name_H-M   'P 1'
#
loop_
_entity.id
_entity.type
_entity.pdbx_description
1 polymer ?
#
loop_
_entity_poly.entity_id
_entity_poly.type
_entity_poly.pdbx_seq_one_letter_code
_entity_poly.pdbx_strand_id
1 'polypeptide(L)' 'MSTGFFADIAKIAYEGPESENPLAFRFYDRDEVVMGKRMEDHLRFAVAYWHSFAWQGGDPFGGQTF' A
#
# COMPACT_ATOMS: atom_id res chain seq x y z
N MET A 1 11.30 -8.39 15.14
CA MET A 1 10.14 -8.02 15.97
C MET A 1 9.74 -6.62 15.56
N SER A 2 8.70 -6.47 14.76
CA SER A 2 8.24 -5.16 14.28
C SER A 2 7.69 -4.33 15.44
N THR A 3 8.04 -3.05 15.47
CA THR A 3 7.44 -2.03 16.33
C THR A 3 5.92 -1.99 16.09
N GLY A 4 5.11 -2.07 17.15
CA GLY A 4 3.68 -2.40 17.11
C GLY A 4 2.70 -1.40 16.49
N PHE A 5 3.14 -0.47 15.64
CA PHE A 5 2.25 0.53 15.02
C PHE A 5 1.15 -0.08 14.14
N PHE A 6 1.43 -1.22 13.50
CA PHE A 6 0.49 -1.93 12.62
C PHE A 6 0.46 -3.43 12.93
N ALA A 7 0.50 -3.79 14.23
CA ALA A 7 0.63 -5.18 14.66
C ALA A 7 -0.48 -6.09 14.13
N ASP A 8 -1.67 -5.53 13.88
CA ASP A 8 -2.84 -6.26 13.39
C ASP A 8 -2.88 -6.40 11.86
N ILE A 9 -1.92 -5.81 11.15
CA ILE A 9 -1.85 -5.85 9.68
C ILE A 9 -0.71 -6.77 9.25
N ALA A 10 -1.09 -7.91 8.68
CA ALA A 10 -0.15 -8.82 8.05
C ALA A 10 0.37 -8.25 6.72
N LYS A 11 1.45 -8.84 6.18
CA LYS A 11 1.93 -8.50 4.84
C LYS A 11 0.83 -8.78 3.81
N ILE A 12 0.44 -7.75 3.06
CA ILE A 12 -0.61 -7.81 2.03
C ILE A 12 -0.17 -8.77 0.90
N ALA A 13 -1.05 -9.72 0.57
CA ALA A 13 -0.83 -10.74 -0.45
C ALA A 13 -1.67 -10.47 -1.71
N TYR A 14 -1.33 -11.14 -2.81
CA TYR A 14 -2.17 -11.19 -4.01
C TYR A 14 -3.19 -12.32 -3.88
N GLU A 15 -4.46 -12.03 -4.15
CA GLU A 15 -5.57 -13.00 -4.10
C GLU A 15 -6.35 -13.12 -5.42
N GLY A 16 -6.06 -12.24 -6.39
CA GLY A 16 -6.70 -12.25 -7.71
C GLY A 16 -7.91 -11.33 -7.86
N PRO A 17 -8.42 -11.19 -9.10
CA PRO A 17 -9.35 -10.12 -9.49
C PRO A 17 -10.71 -10.20 -8.79
N GLU A 18 -11.14 -11.42 -8.42
CA GLU A 18 -12.42 -11.67 -7.76
C GLU A 18 -12.34 -11.55 -6.23
N SER A 19 -11.18 -11.21 -5.65
CA SER A 19 -11.05 -11.11 -4.19
C SER A 19 -11.90 -9.96 -3.63
N GLU A 20 -12.74 -10.28 -2.66
CA GLU A 20 -13.50 -9.31 -1.88
C GLU A 20 -12.73 -8.78 -0.66
N ASN A 21 -11.55 -9.35 -0.35
CA ASN A 21 -10.73 -8.93 0.78
C ASN A 21 -10.15 -7.53 0.54
N PRO A 22 -10.46 -6.52 1.37
CA PRO A 22 -9.96 -5.16 1.19
C PRO A 22 -8.45 -5.03 1.46
N LEU A 23 -7.85 -5.99 2.17
CA LEU A 23 -6.42 -6.05 2.49
C LEU A 23 -5.70 -7.12 1.68
N ALA A 24 -6.08 -7.27 0.42
CA ALA A 24 -5.39 -8.08 -0.58
C ALA A 24 -5.27 -7.33 -1.91
N PHE A 25 -4.23 -7.63 -2.67
CA PHE A 25 -4.09 -7.14 -4.03
C PHE A 25 -4.96 -7.98 -4.97
N ARG A 26 -5.80 -7.29 -5.75
CA ARG A 26 -6.61 -7.91 -6.82
C ARG A 26 -5.85 -8.06 -8.14
N PHE A 27 -4.94 -7.14 -8.41
CA PHE A 27 -4.24 -7.03 -9.70
C PHE A 27 -2.73 -6.91 -9.58
N TYR A 28 -2.22 -6.55 -8.40
CA TYR A 28 -0.79 -6.46 -8.19
C TYR A 28 -0.23 -7.80 -7.71
N ASP A 29 0.17 -8.63 -8.65
CA ASP A 29 1.10 -9.73 -8.39
C ASP A 29 2.53 -9.24 -8.69
N ARG A 30 3.36 -9.18 -7.65
CA ARG A 30 4.74 -8.72 -7.69
C ARG A 30 5.57 -9.48 -8.73
N ASP A 31 5.34 -10.78 -8.85
CA ASP A 31 6.15 -11.72 -9.63
C ASP A 31 5.61 -11.94 -11.05
N GLU A 32 4.40 -11.46 -11.35
CA GLU A 32 3.79 -11.58 -12.67
C GLU A 32 4.65 -10.90 -13.75
N VAL A 33 4.91 -11.64 -14.84
CA VAL A 33 5.69 -11.16 -15.98
C VAL A 33 4.80 -10.51 -17.00
N VAL A 34 4.89 -9.18 -17.12
CA VAL A 34 4.19 -8.39 -18.14
C VAL A 34 5.21 -7.95 -19.18
N MET A 35 5.03 -8.36 -20.44
CA MET A 35 5.93 -8.00 -21.55
C MET A 35 7.43 -8.22 -21.23
N GLY A 36 7.74 -9.32 -20.54
CA GLY A 36 9.12 -9.73 -20.24
C GLY A 36 9.79 -9.07 -19.03
N LYS A 37 9.07 -8.29 -18.21
CA LYS A 37 9.57 -7.83 -16.89
C LYS A 37 8.53 -8.09 -15.80
N ARG A 38 8.99 -8.25 -14.55
CA ARG A 38 8.11 -8.43 -13.40
C ARG A 38 7.33 -7.15 -13.12
N MET A 39 6.12 -7.27 -12.62
CA MET A 39 5.26 -6.12 -12.36
C MET A 39 5.91 -5.10 -11.41
N GLU A 40 6.66 -5.57 -10.40
CA GLU A 40 7.39 -4.67 -9.49
C GLU A 40 8.48 -3.84 -10.19
N ASP A 41 9.10 -4.39 -11.23
CA ASP A 41 10.16 -3.71 -11.99
C ASP A 41 9.60 -2.65 -12.95
N HIS A 42 8.33 -2.81 -13.38
CA HIS A 42 7.62 -1.79 -14.15
C HIS A 42 7.13 -0.65 -13.26
N LEU A 43 6.42 -0.98 -12.19
CA LEU A 43 5.68 0.00 -11.39
C LEU A 43 6.58 0.73 -10.40
N ARG A 44 7.52 0.01 -9.79
CA ARG A 44 8.52 0.57 -8.86
C ARG A 44 7.88 1.49 -7.80
N PHE A 45 6.81 0.99 -7.18
CA PHE A 45 6.05 1.76 -6.18
C PHE A 45 6.95 2.29 -5.06
N ALA A 46 6.64 3.50 -4.61
CA ALA A 46 7.31 4.19 -3.53
C ALA A 46 6.28 4.85 -2.61
N VAL A 47 6.69 5.17 -1.38
CA VAL A 47 5.87 5.85 -0.39
C VAL A 47 6.38 7.29 -0.21
N ALA A 48 5.46 8.25 -0.24
CA ALA A 48 5.74 9.65 0.01
C ALA A 48 5.72 9.95 1.52
N TYR A 49 6.90 10.14 2.11
CA TYR A 49 7.04 10.30 3.56
C TYR A 49 6.15 11.43 4.14
N TRP A 50 6.11 12.56 3.45
CA TRP A 50 5.39 13.76 3.90
C TRP A 50 3.88 13.52 4.04
N HIS A 51 3.26 12.78 3.11
CA HIS A 51 1.84 12.47 3.19
C HIS A 51 1.54 11.29 4.10
N SER A 52 2.38 10.25 4.08
CA SER A 52 2.07 9.00 4.78
C SER A 52 2.39 9.02 6.28
N PHE A 53 3.36 9.85 6.72
CA PHE A 53 3.83 9.82 8.11
C PHE A 53 3.88 11.19 8.80
N ALA A 54 3.89 12.30 8.05
CA ALA A 54 4.05 13.63 8.65
C ALA A 54 2.78 14.50 8.59
N TRP A 55 1.86 14.24 7.64
CA TRP A 55 0.67 15.06 7.48
C TRP A 55 -0.44 14.65 8.45
N GLN A 56 -0.83 15.58 9.33
CA GLN A 56 -1.76 15.36 10.43
C GLN A 56 -3.23 15.62 10.04
N GLY A 57 -3.56 15.67 8.74
CA GLY A 57 -4.95 15.75 8.28
C GLY A 57 -5.60 17.13 8.35
N GLY A 58 -4.81 18.21 8.42
CA GLY A 58 -5.31 19.58 8.39
C GLY A 58 -5.58 20.10 6.98
N ASP A 59 -6.53 21.03 6.86
CA ASP A 59 -6.93 21.68 5.62
C ASP A 59 -7.05 23.22 5.79
N PRO A 60 -7.30 24.01 4.73
CA PRO A 60 -7.36 25.48 4.84
C PRO A 60 -8.45 26.04 5.76
N PHE A 61 -9.46 25.23 6.10
CA PHE A 61 -10.65 25.61 6.85
C PHE A 61 -10.78 24.86 8.19
N GLY A 62 -9.90 23.91 8.48
CA GLY A 62 -9.97 23.03 9.64
C GLY A 62 -8.62 22.49 10.11
N GLY A 63 -8.57 22.08 11.38
CA GLY A 63 -7.37 21.57 12.05
C GLY A 63 -7.06 20.10 11.79
N GLN A 64 -6.15 19.55 12.60
CA GLN A 64 -5.63 18.17 12.50
C GLN A 64 -6.68 17.11 12.86
N THR A 65 -6.60 15.93 12.23
CA THR A 65 -7.57 14.83 12.38
C THR A 65 -6.96 13.44 12.59
N PHE A 66 -5.63 13.29 12.49
CA PHE A 66 -4.89 12.04 12.75
C PHE A 66 -3.91 12.16 13.92
#